data_AF-A0A437N0Z9-F1
#
_entry.id   AF-A0A437N0Z9-F1
#
_cell.length_a   1.000
_cell.length_b   1.000
_cell.length_c   1.000
_cell.angle_alpha   90.00
_cell.angle_beta   90.00
_cell.angle_gamma   90.00
#
_symmetry.space_group_name_H-M   'P 1'
#
loop_
_entity.id
_entity.type
_entity.pdbx_description
1 polymer ?
#
loop_
_entity_poly.entity_id
_entity_poly.type
_entity_poly.pdbx_seq_one_letter_code
_entity_poly.pdbx_strand_id
1 'polypeptide(L)'
;MVEMAGVFELGAKKYGPFNWRETKVEAMTYVNATLRHLLSWLDGEDTDPESSKSHLGHAMASLGIVIDAMHTNQLIDNRPTQGATARLIVTNTKSI
;
A
#
# COMPACT_ATOMS: atom_id res chain seq x y z
N MET A 1 -9.87 -10.13 3.74
CA MET A 1 -10.00 -10.46 2.30
C MET A 1 -11.11 -9.66 1.62
N VAL A 2 -12.32 -9.56 2.19
CA VAL A 2 -13.47 -8.82 1.59
C VAL A 2 -13.15 -7.35 1.30
N GLU A 3 -12.60 -6.62 2.28
CA GLU A 3 -12.28 -5.19 2.12
C GLU A 3 -11.30 -4.92 0.97
N MET A 4 -10.18 -5.66 0.93
CA MET A 4 -9.18 -5.56 -0.12
C MET A 4 -9.77 -5.90 -1.50
N ALA A 5 -10.62 -6.94 -1.59
CA ALA A 5 -11.29 -7.30 -2.83
C ALA A 5 -12.19 -6.17 -3.36
N GLY A 6 -12.93 -5.50 -2.46
CA GLY A 6 -13.75 -4.35 -2.83
C GLY A 6 -12.94 -3.14 -3.32
N VAL A 7 -11.73 -2.93 -2.78
CA VAL A 7 -10.80 -1.89 -3.28
C VAL A 7 -10.23 -2.28 -4.64
N PHE A 8 -9.87 -3.55 -4.85
CA PHE A 8 -9.42 -4.00 -6.18
C PHE A 8 -10.52 -3.91 -7.23
N GLU A 9 -11.77 -4.19 -6.88
CA GLU A 9 -12.91 -3.98 -7.78
C GLU A 9 -13.04 -2.50 -8.18
N LEU A 10 -12.91 -1.58 -7.22
CA LEU A 10 -12.92 -0.14 -7.48
C LEU A 10 -11.78 0.26 -8.43
N GLY A 11 -10.56 -0.21 -8.15
CA GLY A 11 -9.39 0.04 -9.01
C GLY A 11 -9.58 -0.51 -10.42
N ALA A 12 -10.11 -1.74 -10.55
CA ALA A 12 -10.38 -2.36 -11.83
C ALA A 12 -11.40 -1.57 -12.66
N LYS A 13 -12.43 -1.01 -12.02
CA LYS A 13 -13.42 -0.13 -12.69
C LYS A 13 -12.80 1.17 -13.20
N LYS A 14 -11.84 1.75 -12.47
CA LYS A 14 -11.23 3.05 -12.78
C LYS A 14 -10.06 2.95 -13.75
N TYR A 15 -9.24 1.91 -13.64
CA TYR A 15 -7.96 1.81 -14.32
C TYR A 15 -7.76 0.51 -15.11
N GLY A 16 -8.74 -0.39 -15.09
CA GLY A 16 -8.59 -1.75 -15.58
C GLY A 16 -7.98 -2.69 -14.54
N PRO A 17 -8.31 -3.99 -14.58
CA PRO A 17 -7.76 -4.97 -13.65
C PRO A 17 -6.27 -5.21 -13.93
N PHE A 18 -5.45 -5.37 -12.87
CA PHE A 18 -4.03 -5.72 -12.98
C PHE A 18 -3.16 -4.76 -13.82
N ASN A 19 -3.55 -3.50 -13.99
CA ASN A 19 -2.82 -2.54 -14.83
C ASN A 19 -1.34 -2.33 -14.42
N TRP A 20 -1.00 -2.55 -13.15
CA TRP A 20 0.37 -2.51 -12.62
C TRP A 20 1.27 -3.65 -13.12
N ARG A 21 0.71 -4.66 -13.81
CA ARG A 21 1.48 -5.72 -14.50
C ARG A 21 1.82 -5.35 -15.94
N GLU A 22 1.08 -4.41 -16.52
CA GLU A 22 1.26 -3.96 -17.89
C GLU A 22 2.15 -2.71 -17.96
N THR A 23 2.07 -1.88 -16.92
CA THR A 23 2.81 -0.63 -16.81
C THR A 23 3.60 -0.58 -15.52
N LYS A 24 4.79 0.01 -15.60
CA LYS A 24 5.65 0.16 -14.44
C LYS A 24 5.03 1.09 -13.41
N VAL A 25 5.22 0.75 -12.14
CA VAL A 25 4.70 1.51 -10.99
C VAL A 25 5.80 1.82 -9.99
N GLU A 26 5.69 2.97 -9.33
CA GLU A 26 6.67 3.42 -8.34
C GLU A 26 6.36 2.91 -6.93
N ALA A 27 7.36 2.33 -6.26
CA ALA A 27 7.22 1.84 -4.89
C ALA A 27 6.72 2.92 -3.92
N MET A 28 7.32 4.12 -3.96
CA MET A 28 7.00 5.19 -3.02
C MET A 28 5.59 5.76 -3.22
N THR A 29 5.00 5.66 -4.41
CA THR A 29 3.60 6.07 -4.65
C THR A 29 2.65 5.23 -3.79
N TYR A 30 2.81 3.91 -3.81
CA TYR A 30 1.96 3.00 -3.05
C TYR A 30 2.33 2.93 -1.57
N VAL A 31 3.60 3.12 -1.20
CA VAL A 31 4.00 3.28 0.22
C VAL A 31 3.36 4.53 0.81
N ASN A 32 3.38 5.66 0.12
CA ASN A 32 2.76 6.89 0.59
C ASN A 32 1.24 6.75 0.72
N ALA A 33 0.58 6.08 -0.22
CA ALA A 33 -0.85 5.76 -0.12
C ALA A 33 -1.16 4.90 1.10
N THR A 34 -0.38 3.83 1.30
CA THR A 34 -0.49 2.93 2.47
C THR A 34 -0.38 3.71 3.77
N LEU A 35 0.65 4.57 3.89
CA LEU A 35 0.86 5.37 5.10
C LEU A 35 -0.32 6.32 5.37
N ARG A 36 -0.86 7.01 4.36
CA ARG A 36 -2.03 7.88 4.55
C ARG A 36 -3.23 7.10 5.08
N HIS A 37 -3.54 5.94 4.51
CA HIS A 37 -4.67 5.15 4.99
C HIS A 37 -4.43 4.56 6.38
N LEU A 38 -3.22 4.09 6.68
CA LEU A 38 -2.89 3.61 8.02
C LEU A 38 -2.97 4.73 9.07
N LEU A 39 -2.51 5.94 8.73
CA LEU A 39 -2.57 7.09 9.63
C LEU A 39 -4.02 7.54 9.88
N SER A 40 -4.85 7.65 8.85
CA SER A 40 -6.29 7.94 9.02
C SER A 40 -6.99 6.89 9.89
N TRP A 41 -6.70 5.61 9.66
CA TRP A 41 -7.26 4.53 10.47
C TRP A 41 -6.82 4.60 11.94
N LEU A 42 -5.54 4.89 12.19
CA LEU A 42 -5.03 5.10 13.55
C LEU A 42 -5.70 6.30 14.25
N ASP A 43 -6.12 7.31 13.49
CA ASP A 43 -6.84 8.49 14.00
C ASP A 43 -8.35 8.26 14.18
N GLY A 44 -8.83 7.05 13.91
CA GLY A 44 -10.21 6.62 14.16
C GLY A 44 -11.14 6.68 12.95
N GLU A 45 -10.61 6.91 11.74
CA GLU A 45 -11.40 6.86 10.50
C GLU A 45 -11.37 5.44 9.90
N ASP A 46 -12.51 4.75 9.89
CA ASP A 46 -12.58 3.36 9.39
C ASP A 46 -12.62 3.29 7.85
N THR A 47 -13.24 4.29 7.20
CA THR A 47 -13.48 4.31 5.76
C THR A 47 -12.97 5.59 5.11
N ASP A 48 -12.31 5.44 3.96
CA ASP A 48 -11.83 6.55 3.15
C ASP A 48 -13.01 7.36 2.57
N PRO A 49 -13.04 8.69 2.74
CA PRO A 49 -14.19 9.51 2.36
C PRO A 49 -14.36 9.66 0.84
N GLU A 50 -13.30 9.49 0.03
CA GLU A 50 -13.40 9.54 -1.44
C GLU A 50 -14.12 8.30 -1.99
N SER A 51 -13.79 7.12 -1.47
CA SER A 51 -14.26 5.84 -1.99
C SER A 51 -15.34 5.16 -1.17
N SER A 52 -15.55 5.59 0.08
CA SER A 52 -16.36 4.90 1.09
C SER A 52 -15.93 3.44 1.33
N LYS A 53 -14.63 3.13 1.14
CA LYS A 53 -14.04 1.79 1.38
C LYS A 53 -13.09 1.81 2.56
N SER A 54 -12.86 0.65 3.18
CA SER A 54 -11.97 0.53 4.34
C SER A 54 -10.57 1.10 4.07
N HIS A 55 -10.06 1.91 5.00
CA HIS A 55 -8.66 2.37 4.99
C HIS A 55 -7.69 1.17 5.00
N LEU A 56 -7.95 0.16 5.83
CA LEU A 56 -7.13 -1.05 5.87
C LEU A 56 -7.23 -1.85 4.55
N GLY A 57 -8.41 -1.85 3.90
CA GLY A 57 -8.57 -2.41 2.56
C GLY A 57 -7.65 -1.75 1.52
N HIS A 58 -7.57 -0.41 1.54
CA HIS A 58 -6.67 0.35 0.67
C HIS A 58 -5.19 0.11 0.96
N ALA A 59 -4.82 0.06 2.24
CA ALA A 59 -3.46 -0.26 2.66
C ALA A 59 -3.04 -1.65 2.17
N MET A 60 -3.90 -2.66 2.34
CA MET A 60 -3.65 -4.02 1.85
C MET A 60 -3.54 -4.06 0.32
N ALA A 61 -4.46 -3.42 -0.41
CA ALA A 61 -4.43 -3.40 -1.86
C ALA A 61 -3.15 -2.73 -2.40
N SER A 62 -2.75 -1.61 -1.79
CA SER A 62 -1.53 -0.89 -2.16
C SER A 62 -0.27 -1.74 -1.96
N LEU A 63 -0.13 -2.41 -0.81
CA LEU A 63 0.99 -3.32 -0.55
C LEU A 63 0.96 -4.55 -1.47
N GLY A 64 -0.24 -5.09 -1.75
CA GLY A 64 -0.42 -6.18 -2.69
C GLY A 64 0.08 -5.84 -4.10
N ILE A 65 -0.22 -4.63 -4.58
CA ILE A 65 0.28 -4.13 -5.87
C ILE A 65 1.80 -4.03 -5.87
N VAL A 66 2.42 -3.48 -4.82
CA VAL A 66 3.88 -3.38 -4.72
C VAL A 66 4.53 -4.76 -4.80
N ILE A 67 4.04 -5.71 -3.99
CA ILE A 67 4.58 -7.08 -3.95
C ILE A 67 4.42 -7.75 -5.32
N ASP A 68 3.27 -7.63 -5.95
CA ASP A 68 3.02 -8.25 -7.25
C ASP A 68 3.86 -7.62 -8.38
N ALA A 69 4.02 -6.29 -8.35
CA ALA A 69 4.90 -5.56 -9.27
C ALA A 69 6.38 -5.96 -9.10
N MET A 70 6.83 -6.30 -7.87
CA MET A 70 8.17 -6.87 -7.64
C MET A 70 8.34 -8.21 -8.35
N HIS A 71 7.37 -9.11 -8.22
CA HIS A 71 7.44 -10.45 -8.82
C HIS A 71 7.32 -10.44 -10.35
N THR A 72 6.71 -9.39 -10.91
CA THR A 72 6.49 -9.24 -12.35
C THR A 72 7.48 -8.29 -13.03
N ASN A 73 8.52 -7.83 -12.31
CA ASN A 73 9.52 -6.85 -12.80
C ASN A 73 8.93 -5.52 -13.30
N GLN A 74 7.77 -5.14 -12.77
CA GLN A 74 7.10 -3.86 -13.07
C GLN A 74 7.32 -2.80 -11.99
N LEU A 75 7.92 -3.15 -10.86
CA LEU A 75 8.22 -2.18 -9.83
C LEU A 75 9.43 -1.31 -10.21
N ILE A 76 9.24 0.01 -10.22
CA ILE A 76 10.31 1.00 -10.11
C ILE A 76 10.60 1.16 -8.61
N ASP A 77 11.71 0.59 -8.17
CA ASP A 77 12.18 0.75 -6.80
C ASP A 77 12.84 2.12 -6.62
N ASN A 78 12.01 3.12 -6.32
CA ASN A 78 12.42 4.49 -6.02
C ASN A 78 12.48 4.78 -4.52
N ARG A 79 12.71 3.76 -3.68
CA ARG A 79 12.93 3.93 -2.25
C ARG A 79 14.21 4.75 -2.00
N PRO A 80 14.27 5.53 -0.91
CA PRO A 80 15.53 6.19 -0.53
C PRO A 80 16.60 5.14 -0.22
N THR A 81 17.86 5.59 -0.23
CA THR A 81 18.97 4.75 0.22
C THR A 81 18.73 4.24 1.64
N GLN A 82 19.31 3.08 1.94
CA GLN A 82 19.04 2.38 3.20
C GLN A 82 19.35 3.27 4.42
N GLY A 83 18.33 3.49 5.24
CA GLY A 83 18.43 4.24 6.50
C GLY A 83 18.67 3.35 7.74
N ALA A 84 18.75 4.00 8.90
CA ALA A 84 18.97 3.33 10.19
C ALA A 84 17.70 2.76 10.84
N THR A 85 16.51 3.06 10.31
CA THR A 85 15.22 2.86 10.98
C THR A 85 14.99 1.42 11.46
N ALA A 86 15.23 0.42 10.62
CA ALA A 86 15.00 -0.98 11.00
C ALA A 86 15.84 -1.39 12.24
N ARG A 87 17.10 -0.95 12.29
CA ARG A 87 17.97 -1.17 13.46
C ARG A 87 17.43 -0.44 14.69
N LEU A 88 17.04 0.82 14.54
CA LEU A 88 16.54 1.63 15.65
C LEU A 88 15.24 1.09 16.23
N ILE A 89 14.35 0.52 15.42
CA ILE A 89 13.11 -0.11 15.91
C ILE A 89 13.47 -1.28 16.83
N VAL A 90 14.38 -2.18 16.41
CA VAL A 90 14.81 -3.32 17.23
C VAL A 90 15.43 -2.86 18.56
N THR A 91 16.20 -1.77 18.55
CA THR A 91 16.85 -1.24 19.75
C THR A 91 15.89 -0.50 20.70
N ASN A 92 14.86 0.18 20.18
CA ASN A 92 14.06 1.13 20.96
C ASN A 92 12.61 0.71 21.19
N THR A 93 12.15 -0.39 20.58
CA THR A 93 10.82 -0.95 20.83
C THR A 93 10.92 -2.20 21.69
N LYS A 94 9.82 -2.59 22.33
CA LYS A 94 9.78 -3.82 23.13
C LYS A 94 10.28 -4.98 22.26
N SER A 95 11.35 -5.64 22.72
CA SER A 95 11.75 -6.91 22.15
C SER A 95 10.55 -7.86 22.23
N ILE A 96 10.19 -8.42 21.08
CA ILE A 96 9.16 -9.46 20.96
C ILE A 96 9.70 -10.74 21.60
#